data_AF-M5F5P3-F1
#
_entry.id   AF-M5F5P3-F1
#
_cell.length_a   1.000
_cell.length_b   1.000
_cell.length_c   1.000
_cell.angle_alpha   90.00
_cell.angle_beta   90.00
_cell.angle_gamma   90.00
#
_symmetry.space_group_name_H-M   'P 1'
#
loop_
_entity.id
_entity.type
_entity.pdbx_description
1 polymer ?
#
loop_
_entity_poly.entity_id
_entity_poly.type
_entity_poly.pdbx_seq_one_letter_code
_entity_poly.pdbx_strand_id
1 'polypeptide(L)'
;MMQRLDAARLGDLLAGDLRAFGGPSTVEPLAGRIRAEQVSIVLRNTPLVMVANILNAAVFVMALWGSPEQTEAILWASGIIVAAAVVGLKAR
;
A
#
# COMPACT_ATOMS: atom_id res chain seq x y z
N MET A 1 0.38 31.38 -1.03
CA MET A 1 1.71 30.77 -1.29
C MET A 1 2.07 29.64 -0.32
N MET A 2 1.41 29.52 0.85
CA MET A 2 1.69 28.50 1.89
C MET A 2 1.25 27.05 1.54
N GLN A 3 0.17 26.85 0.78
CA GLN A 3 -0.47 25.53 0.61
C GLN A 3 0.28 24.55 -0.33
N ARG A 4 1.15 25.06 -1.22
CA ARG A 4 1.93 24.22 -2.14
C ARG A 4 3.15 23.58 -1.48
N LEU A 5 3.62 24.13 -0.36
CA LEU A 5 4.77 23.61 0.38
C LEU A 5 4.42 22.34 1.15
N ASP A 6 3.21 22.24 1.72
CA ASP A 6 2.79 21.04 2.46
C ASP A 6 2.57 19.82 1.56
N ALA A 7 1.98 20.01 0.38
CA ALA A 7 1.78 18.93 -0.57
C ALA A 7 3.11 18.41 -1.15
N ALA A 8 4.06 19.30 -1.42
CA ALA A 8 5.40 18.93 -1.85
C ALA A 8 6.16 18.18 -0.73
N ARG A 9 6.07 18.67 0.51
CA ARG A 9 6.72 18.05 1.67
C ARG A 9 6.11 16.69 2.05
N LEU A 10 4.79 16.54 1.90
CA LEU A 10 4.11 15.25 2.00
C LEU A 10 4.52 14.31 0.86
N GLY A 11 4.65 14.82 -0.36
CA GLY A 11 5.16 14.08 -1.51
C GLY A 11 6.58 13.56 -1.26
N ASP A 12 7.46 14.40 -0.74
CA ASP A 12 8.85 14.05 -0.41
C ASP A 12 8.92 13.04 0.74
N LEU A 13 8.07 13.20 1.77
CA LEU A 13 7.95 12.22 2.88
C LEU A 13 7.45 10.85 2.37
N LEU A 14 6.43 10.84 1.52
CA LEU A 14 5.90 9.62 0.89
C LEU A 14 6.91 9.01 -0.09
N ALA A 15 7.78 9.82 -0.68
CA ALA A 15 8.91 9.40 -1.51
C ALA A 15 10.13 8.91 -0.67
N GLY A 16 10.02 8.93 0.67
CA GLY A 16 11.01 8.38 1.59
C GLY A 16 12.06 9.38 2.07
N ASP A 17 11.81 10.68 1.95
CA ASP A 17 12.70 11.71 2.51
C ASP A 17 12.50 11.84 4.03
N LEU A 18 13.28 11.06 4.79
CA LEU A 18 13.25 11.05 6.25
C LEU A 18 14.02 12.23 6.89
N ARG A 19 14.40 13.25 6.11
CA ARG A 19 15.07 14.46 6.61
C ARG A 19 14.31 15.18 7.73
N ALA A 20 12.98 15.09 7.72
CA ALA A 20 12.14 15.66 8.79
C ALA A 20 12.36 15.00 10.17
N PHE A 21 12.93 13.79 10.21
CA PHE A 21 13.16 12.99 11.42
C PHE A 21 14.66 12.89 11.80
N GLY A 22 15.55 13.67 11.18
CA GLY A 22 16.98 13.69 11.52
C GLY A 22 17.83 12.59 10.88
N GLY A 23 17.36 11.98 9.79
CA GLY A 23 18.10 10.94 9.05
C GLY A 23 19.32 11.46 8.28
N PRO A 24 20.37 10.63 8.08
CA PRO A 24 21.62 11.02 7.43
C PRO A 24 21.41 11.49 5.99
N SER A 25 22.12 12.57 5.61
CA SER A 25 22.10 13.13 4.26
C SER A 25 22.49 12.08 3.21
N THR A 26 21.77 12.09 2.09
CA THR A 26 21.99 11.31 0.88
C THR A 26 23.46 11.31 0.42
N VAL A 27 24.27 10.41 0.97
CA VAL A 27 25.39 9.83 0.25
C VAL A 27 24.77 8.82 -0.71
N GLU A 28 24.59 9.29 -1.93
CA GLU A 28 23.91 8.69 -3.08
C GLU A 28 24.06 7.14 -3.24
N PRO A 29 25.21 6.49 -2.94
CA PRO A 29 25.28 5.03 -3.07
C PRO A 29 24.65 4.21 -1.92
N LEU A 30 24.56 4.74 -0.69
CA LEU A 30 24.02 3.99 0.47
C LEU A 30 22.49 4.14 0.56
N ALA A 31 21.97 5.34 0.29
CA ALA A 31 20.53 5.61 0.21
C ALA A 31 19.87 4.82 -0.94
N GLY A 32 20.57 4.66 -2.07
CA GLY A 32 20.11 3.82 -3.18
C GLY A 32 20.00 2.33 -2.82
N ARG A 33 20.96 1.80 -2.04
CA ARG A 33 20.92 0.39 -1.57
C ARG A 33 19.79 0.15 -0.58
N ILE A 34 19.61 1.03 0.41
CA ILE A 34 18.52 0.89 1.39
C ILE A 34 17.15 1.01 0.70
N ARG A 35 17.00 1.91 -0.28
CA ARG A 35 15.78 2.06 -1.06
C ARG A 35 15.50 0.82 -1.92
N ALA A 36 16.51 0.23 -2.55
CA ALA A 36 16.37 -1.01 -3.31
C ALA A 36 16.02 -2.21 -2.42
N GLU A 37 16.59 -2.28 -1.21
CA GLU A 37 16.31 -3.35 -0.24
C GLU A 37 14.90 -3.23 0.35
N GLN A 38 14.46 -2.02 0.71
CA GLN A 38 13.08 -1.76 1.14
C GLN A 38 12.07 -2.06 0.02
N VAL A 39 12.34 -1.64 -1.22
CA VAL A 39 11.49 -1.96 -2.37
C VAL A 39 11.45 -3.46 -2.64
N SER A 40 12.59 -4.17 -2.51
CA SER A 40 12.66 -5.62 -2.64
C SER A 40 11.87 -6.36 -1.54
N ILE A 41 11.95 -5.90 -0.29
CA ILE A 41 11.18 -6.44 0.83
C ILE A 41 9.68 -6.20 0.61
N VAL A 42 9.30 -5.00 0.18
CA VAL A 42 7.91 -4.67 -0.15
C VAL A 42 7.43 -5.57 -1.28
N LEU A 43 8.15 -5.67 -2.40
CA LEU A 43 7.79 -6.53 -3.53
C LEU A 43 7.66 -8.00 -3.13
N ARG A 44 8.56 -8.50 -2.29
CA ARG A 44 8.53 -9.90 -1.82
C ARG A 44 7.36 -10.18 -0.88
N ASN A 45 6.98 -9.22 -0.03
CA ASN A 45 5.89 -9.40 0.93
C ASN A 45 4.51 -9.00 0.36
N THR A 46 4.47 -8.17 -0.69
CA THR A 46 3.25 -7.69 -1.35
C THR A 46 2.31 -8.83 -1.74
N PRO A 47 2.76 -9.92 -2.39
CA PRO A 47 1.88 -11.04 -2.72
C PRO A 47 1.20 -11.66 -1.48
N LEU A 48 1.94 -11.85 -0.39
CA LEU A 48 1.41 -12.43 0.85
C LEU A 48 0.37 -11.50 1.52
N VAL A 49 0.66 -10.20 1.57
CA VAL A 49 -0.27 -9.19 2.10
C VAL A 49 -1.55 -9.10 1.26
N MET A 50 -1.45 -9.26 -0.06
CA MET A 50 -2.60 -9.24 -0.95
C MET A 50 -3.50 -10.45 -0.78
N VAL A 51 -2.91 -11.64 -0.60
CA VAL A 51 -3.67 -12.84 -0.23
C VAL A 51 -4.42 -12.62 1.08
N ALA A 52 -3.77 -12.03 2.10
CA ALA A 52 -4.43 -11.71 3.36
C ALA A 52 -5.60 -10.72 3.18
N ASN A 53 -5.45 -9.70 2.32
CA ASN A 53 -6.54 -8.78 2.01
C ASN A 53 -7.73 -9.46 1.33
N ILE A 54 -7.48 -10.40 0.41
CA ILE A 54 -8.55 -11.18 -0.23
C ILE A 54 -9.28 -12.06 0.80
N LEU A 55 -8.53 -12.73 1.67
CA LEU A 55 -9.11 -13.56 2.74
C LEU A 55 -9.95 -12.73 3.71
N ASN A 56 -9.47 -11.55 4.12
CA ASN A 56 -10.22 -10.64 4.99
C ASN A 56 -11.51 -10.17 4.32
N ALA A 57 -11.48 -9.82 3.03
CA ALA A 57 -12.67 -9.45 2.28
C ALA A 57 -13.68 -10.61 2.19
N ALA A 58 -13.21 -11.84 1.97
CA ALA A 58 -14.05 -13.03 1.94
C ALA A 58 -14.72 -13.30 3.30
N VAL A 59 -13.95 -13.21 4.40
CA VAL A 59 -14.48 -13.36 5.77
C VAL A 59 -15.51 -12.27 6.07
N PHE A 60 -15.27 -11.03 5.65
CA PHE A 60 -16.23 -9.94 5.83
C PHE A 60 -17.57 -10.20 5.11
N VAL A 61 -17.52 -10.67 3.87
CA VAL A 61 -18.73 -11.05 3.11
C VAL A 61 -19.46 -12.22 3.78
N MET A 62 -18.73 -13.22 4.28
CA MET A 62 -19.34 -14.33 5.02
C MET A 62 -19.99 -13.86 6.33
N ALA A 63 -19.37 -12.92 7.02
CA ALA A 63 -19.90 -12.38 8.28
C ALA A 63 -21.21 -11.61 8.09
N LEU A 64 -21.39 -10.96 6.93
CA LEU A 64 -22.61 -10.23 6.57
C LEU A 64 -23.57 -11.06 5.69
N TRP A 65 -23.35 -12.37 5.60
CA TRP A 65 -24.17 -13.21 4.74
C TRP A 65 -25.60 -13.33 5.28
N GLY A 66 -26.57 -12.95 4.45
CA GLY A 66 -27.99 -12.92 4.86
C GLY A 66 -28.38 -11.69 5.69
N SER A 67 -27.47 -10.73 5.89
CA SER A 67 -27.82 -9.42 6.45
C SER A 67 -28.27 -8.44 5.35
N PRO A 68 -29.02 -7.37 5.67
CA PRO A 68 -29.40 -6.34 4.71
C PRO A 68 -28.21 -5.69 3.99
N GLU A 69 -27.05 -5.64 4.65
CA GLU A 69 -25.82 -5.00 4.18
C GLU A 69 -24.97 -5.91 3.27
N GLN A 70 -25.42 -7.15 3.02
CA GLN A 70 -24.71 -8.12 2.19
C GLN A 70 -24.34 -7.56 0.81
N THR A 71 -25.24 -6.81 0.18
CA THR A 71 -25.00 -6.23 -1.15
C THR A 71 -23.86 -5.20 -1.13
N GLU A 72 -23.81 -4.34 -0.11
CA GLU A 72 -22.72 -3.37 0.08
C GLU A 72 -21.40 -4.08 0.37
N ALA A 73 -21.43 -5.15 1.19
CA ALA A 73 -20.27 -5.96 1.50
C ALA A 73 -19.68 -6.64 0.26
N ILE A 74 -20.52 -7.21 -0.61
CA ILE A 74 -20.11 -7.84 -1.86
C ILE A 74 -19.52 -6.80 -2.82
N LEU A 75 -20.16 -5.63 -2.97
CA LEU A 75 -19.64 -4.55 -3.82
C LEU A 75 -18.26 -4.10 -3.35
N TRP A 76 -18.11 -3.85 -2.05
CA TRP A 76 -16.83 -3.46 -1.46
C TRP A 76 -15.75 -4.53 -1.65
N ALA A 77 -16.06 -5.80 -1.33
CA ALA A 77 -15.13 -6.92 -1.46
C ALA A 77 -14.69 -7.15 -2.91
N SER A 78 -15.61 -6.99 -3.87
CA SER A 78 -15.28 -7.09 -5.30
C SER A 78 -14.24 -6.04 -5.72
N GLY A 79 -14.34 -4.82 -5.21
CA GLY A 79 -13.36 -3.76 -5.45
C GLY A 79 -11.97 -4.11 -4.90
N ILE A 80 -11.91 -4.65 -3.68
CA ILE A 80 -10.65 -5.09 -3.07
C ILE A 80 -10.02 -6.24 -3.86
N ILE A 81 -10.81 -7.22 -4.31
CA ILE A 81 -10.32 -8.35 -5.10
C ILE A 81 -9.77 -7.87 -6.45
N VAL A 82 -10.46 -6.94 -7.13
CA VAL A 82 -9.99 -6.38 -8.40
C VAL A 82 -8.69 -5.58 -8.20
N ALA A 83 -8.61 -4.73 -7.17
CA ALA A 83 -7.40 -3.98 -6.85
C ALA A 83 -6.23 -4.93 -6.55
N ALA A 84 -6.48 -6.00 -5.80
CA ALA A 84 -5.49 -7.02 -5.52
C ALA A 84 -5.07 -7.78 -6.80
N ALA A 85 -6.00 -8.13 -7.68
CA ALA A 85 -5.68 -8.78 -8.94
C ALA A 85 -4.79 -7.89 -9.82
N VAL A 86 -5.12 -6.60 -9.96
CA VAL A 86 -4.37 -5.64 -10.78
C VAL A 86 -2.95 -5.42 -10.25
N VAL A 87 -2.80 -5.23 -8.94
CA VAL A 87 -1.48 -5.02 -8.34
C VAL A 87 -0.66 -6.31 -8.36
N GLY A 88 -1.29 -7.48 -8.21
CA GLY A 88 -0.62 -8.78 -8.22
C GLY A 88 -0.15 -9.17 -9.62
N LEU A 89 -0.95 -8.85 -10.65
CA LEU A 89 -0.57 -8.97 -12.06
C LEU A 89 0.60 -8.06 -12.43
N LYS A 90 0.67 -6.84 -11.88
CA LYS A 90 1.79 -5.91 -12.10
C LYS A 90 3.07 -6.28 -11.34
N ALA A 91 2.95 -7.06 -10.27
CA ALA A 91 4.07 -7.49 -9.45
C ALA A 91 4.80 -8.74 -9.99
N ARG A 92 4.26 -9.35 -11.06
CA ARG A 92 4.83 -10.53 -11.75
C ARG A 92 5.50 -10.12 -13.06
#